data_AF-A0A9P1MAM1-F1
#
_entry.id   AF-A0A9P1MAM1-F1
#
_cell.length_a   1.000
_cell.length_b   1.000
_cell.length_c   1.000
_cell.angle_alpha   90.00
_cell.angle_beta   90.00
_cell.angle_gamma   90.00
#
_symmetry.space_group_name_H-M   'P 1'
#
loop_
_entity.id
_entity.type
_entity.pdbx_description
1 polymer ?
#
loop_
_entity_poly.entity_id
_entity_poly.type
_entity_poly.pdbx_seq_one_letter_code
_entity_poly.pdbx_strand_id
1 'polypeptide(L)'
;MLSCQSSAYKHIPELGFGQAALSRGARDAGYLDISTTALQHGPFSLIRVERLAWERLLGNAELIHKWQEALAIMAQPTFVPTALKELSLLSDEIWFLAGDTAVDPTWYTKRASLAAIYASSELFMTTDKSPNFGETRAFLQRRLEEAANADGFLGTVGEWVGFTANAGVNVLRSKGVWI
;
A
#
# COMPACT_ATOMS: atom_id res chain seq x y z
N MET A 1 6.91 12.45 -14.24
CA MET A 1 8.30 12.90 -13.91
C MET A 1 8.55 14.34 -14.35
N LEU A 2 8.17 14.73 -15.58
CA LEU A 2 8.31 16.11 -16.08
C LEU A 2 7.44 17.14 -15.32
N SER A 3 6.23 16.75 -14.88
CA SER A 3 5.33 17.61 -14.10
C SER A 3 5.92 18.04 -12.75
N CYS A 4 6.56 17.10 -12.04
CA CYS A 4 7.18 17.34 -10.73
C CYS A 4 8.40 18.27 -10.85
N GLN A 5 9.25 18.07 -11.87
CA GLN A 5 10.36 18.99 -12.11
C GLN A 5 9.87 20.41 -12.42
N SER A 6 8.87 20.54 -13.30
CA SER A 6 8.29 21.84 -13.66
C SER A 6 7.65 22.57 -12.47
N SER A 7 6.97 21.86 -11.56
CA SER A 7 6.46 22.45 -10.32
C SER A 7 7.58 22.78 -9.33
N ALA A 8 8.63 21.97 -9.23
CA ALA A 8 9.76 22.23 -8.34
C ALA A 8 10.53 23.50 -8.73
N TYR A 9 10.65 23.81 -10.03
CA TYR A 9 11.31 25.05 -10.50
C TYR A 9 10.67 26.34 -9.95
N LYS A 10 9.37 26.31 -9.63
CA LYS A 10 8.66 27.47 -9.09
C LYS A 10 9.10 27.85 -7.68
N HIS A 11 9.65 26.90 -6.92
CA HIS A 11 10.01 27.05 -5.51
C HIS A 11 11.50 27.31 -5.27
N ILE A 12 12.32 27.22 -6.32
CA ILE A 12 13.77 27.47 -6.27
C ILE A 12 14.14 28.89 -5.83
N PRO A 13 13.38 29.96 -6.19
CA PRO A 13 13.71 31.31 -5.73
C PRO A 13 13.60 31.48 -4.20
N GLU A 14 12.74 30.70 -3.54
CA GLU A 14 12.49 30.80 -2.09
C GLU A 14 13.28 29.77 -1.29
N LEU A 15 13.45 28.56 -1.82
CA LEU A 15 14.04 27.41 -1.10
C LEU A 15 15.43 26.99 -1.62
N GLY A 16 15.90 27.60 -2.72
CA GLY A 16 17.13 27.24 -3.40
C GLY A 16 17.07 25.89 -4.13
N PHE A 17 18.15 25.52 -4.81
CA PHE A 17 18.31 24.19 -5.40
C PHE A 17 18.59 23.17 -4.29
N GLY A 18 17.52 22.70 -3.64
CA GLY A 18 17.60 21.79 -2.51
C GLY A 18 16.41 20.84 -2.41
N GLN A 19 16.50 19.89 -1.48
CA GLN A 19 15.47 18.87 -1.25
C GLN A 19 14.11 19.48 -0.88
N ALA A 20 14.11 20.66 -0.25
CA ALA A 20 12.89 21.39 0.11
C ALA A 20 12.10 21.90 -1.12
N ALA A 21 12.77 22.34 -2.19
CA ALA A 21 12.09 22.81 -3.39
C ALA A 21 11.47 21.63 -4.18
N LEU A 22 12.15 20.48 -4.19
CA LEU A 22 11.66 19.26 -4.83
C LEU A 22 10.47 18.65 -4.08
N SER A 23 10.53 18.59 -2.75
CA SER A 23 9.41 18.08 -1.94
C SER A 23 8.19 18.99 -2.07
N ARG A 24 8.37 20.31 -2.07
CA ARG A 24 7.27 21.27 -2.31
C ARG A 24 6.69 21.17 -3.72
N GLY A 25 7.54 20.99 -4.73
CA GLY A 25 7.10 20.76 -6.12
C GLY A 25 6.35 19.44 -6.30
N ALA A 26 6.74 18.39 -5.58
CA ALA A 26 6.04 17.10 -5.56
C ALA A 26 4.66 17.25 -4.91
N ARG A 27 4.56 17.98 -3.80
CA ARG A 27 3.31 18.32 -3.11
C ARG A 27 2.33 19.05 -4.03
N ASP A 28 2.81 20.07 -4.74
CA ASP A 28 1.99 20.86 -5.68
C ASP A 28 1.57 20.05 -6.92
N ALA A 29 2.31 19.00 -7.26
CA ALA A 29 1.96 18.06 -8.33
C ALA A 29 1.05 16.91 -7.85
N GLY A 30 0.61 16.93 -6.58
CA GLY A 30 -0.29 15.94 -6.00
C GLY A 30 0.39 14.64 -5.56
N TYR A 31 1.71 14.64 -5.35
CA TYR A 31 2.43 13.50 -4.77
C TYR A 31 2.42 13.54 -3.23
N LEU A 32 2.51 12.36 -2.62
CA LEU A 32 2.50 12.09 -1.18
C LEU A 32 3.45 12.96 -0.32
N ASP A 33 2.98 13.43 0.85
CA ASP A 33 3.70 14.32 1.77
C ASP A 33 4.57 13.51 2.74
N ILE A 34 5.51 12.72 2.22
CA ILE A 34 6.38 11.90 3.08
C ILE A 34 7.52 12.78 3.55
N SER A 35 7.57 13.01 4.86
CA SER A 35 8.71 13.64 5.52
C SER A 35 10.00 12.95 5.08
N THR A 36 11.00 13.75 4.73
CA THR A 36 12.37 13.34 4.38
C THR A 36 13.08 12.52 5.47
N THR A 37 12.40 12.21 6.57
CA THR A 37 12.93 11.58 7.78
C THR A 37 12.83 10.04 7.74
N ALA A 38 11.99 9.45 6.88
CA ALA A 38 11.90 7.99 6.69
C ALA A 38 12.99 7.41 5.75
N LEU A 39 14.06 8.15 5.48
CA LEU A 39 14.98 7.90 4.37
C LEU A 39 16.26 7.15 4.78
N GLN A 40 16.18 5.81 4.82
CA GLN A 40 17.36 4.94 4.61
C GLN A 40 17.48 4.43 3.15
N HIS A 41 16.42 4.52 2.32
CA HIS A 41 16.35 3.87 0.99
C HIS A 41 16.09 4.82 -0.21
N GLY A 42 16.27 6.12 -0.01
CA GLY A 42 16.21 7.15 -1.07
C GLY A 42 14.82 7.80 -1.28
N PRO A 43 14.78 9.09 -1.67
CA PRO A 43 13.59 9.97 -1.60
C PRO A 43 12.43 9.64 -2.56
N PHE A 44 12.54 8.58 -3.37
CA PHE A 44 11.60 8.26 -4.44
C PHE A 44 11.00 6.85 -4.37
N SER A 45 11.36 6.01 -3.38
CA SER A 45 10.88 4.63 -3.32
C SER A 45 9.37 4.54 -3.17
N LEU A 46 8.78 5.27 -2.21
CA LEU A 46 7.34 5.28 -1.98
C LEU A 46 6.55 5.88 -3.14
N ILE A 47 7.07 6.93 -3.78
CA ILE A 47 6.46 7.52 -4.99
C ILE A 47 6.46 6.50 -6.14
N ARG A 48 7.54 5.69 -6.26
CA ARG A 48 7.59 4.61 -7.25
C ARG A 48 6.62 3.48 -6.90
N VAL A 49 6.52 3.09 -5.63
CA VAL A 49 5.55 2.09 -5.16
C VAL A 49 4.12 2.52 -5.44
N GLU A 50 3.74 3.75 -5.05
CA GLU A 50 2.41 4.31 -5.33
C GLU A 50 2.10 4.25 -6.83
N ARG A 51 3.03 4.72 -7.66
CA ARG A 51 2.86 4.71 -9.11
C ARG A 51 2.71 3.30 -9.67
N LEU A 52 3.58 2.37 -9.30
CA LEU A 52 3.53 0.99 -9.80
C LEU A 52 2.24 0.29 -9.37
N ALA A 53 1.83 0.45 -8.11
CA ALA A 53 0.57 -0.08 -7.60
C ALA A 53 -0.64 0.54 -8.33
N TRP A 54 -0.62 1.85 -8.57
CA TRP A 54 -1.67 2.56 -9.29
C TRP A 54 -1.80 2.11 -10.75
N GLU A 55 -0.70 1.99 -11.48
CA GLU A 55 -0.70 1.49 -12.87
C GLU A 55 -1.26 0.06 -12.93
N ARG A 56 -0.88 -0.80 -11.97
CA ARG A 56 -1.39 -2.16 -11.90
C ARG A 56 -2.90 -2.19 -11.62
N LEU A 57 -3.41 -1.33 -10.73
CA LEU A 57 -4.84 -1.18 -10.45
C LEU A 57 -5.61 -0.68 -11.67
N LEU A 58 -5.07 0.32 -12.38
CA LEU A 58 -5.67 0.83 -13.62
C LEU A 58 -5.78 -0.23 -14.70
N GLY A 59 -4.88 -1.22 -14.73
CA GLY A 59 -5.00 -2.38 -15.60
C GLY A 59 -6.29 -3.18 -15.40
N ASN A 60 -6.92 -3.09 -14.22
CA ASN A 60 -8.20 -3.74 -13.92
C ASN A 60 -9.43 -2.87 -14.29
N ALA A 61 -9.24 -1.62 -14.74
CA ALA A 61 -10.33 -0.66 -14.95
C ALA A 61 -11.39 -1.16 -15.95
N GLU A 62 -10.98 -1.84 -17.02
CA GLU A 62 -11.89 -2.39 -18.03
C GLU A 62 -12.75 -3.55 -17.49
N LEU A 63 -12.21 -4.29 -16.52
CA LEU A 63 -12.82 -5.50 -15.96
C LEU A 63 -13.51 -5.25 -14.61
N ILE A 64 -13.53 -4.00 -14.14
CA ILE A 64 -14.00 -3.65 -12.78
C ILE A 64 -15.43 -4.12 -12.50
N HIS A 65 -16.27 -4.12 -13.54
CA HIS A 65 -17.68 -4.53 -13.49
C HIS A 65 -17.88 -6.02 -13.16
N LYS A 66 -16.89 -6.88 -13.38
CA LYS A 66 -16.88 -8.30 -13.01
C LYS A 66 -15.87 -8.62 -11.91
N TRP A 67 -15.14 -7.62 -11.42
CA TRP A 67 -14.05 -7.83 -10.48
C TRP A 67 -14.53 -8.38 -9.13
N GLN A 68 -15.75 -8.03 -8.72
CA GLN A 68 -16.36 -8.59 -7.50
C GLN A 68 -16.59 -10.10 -7.61
N GLU A 69 -17.02 -10.59 -8.79
CA GLU A 69 -17.18 -12.02 -9.05
C GLU A 69 -15.82 -12.74 -9.05
N ALA A 70 -14.80 -12.12 -9.66
CA ALA A 70 -13.43 -12.66 -9.65
C ALA A 70 -12.85 -12.74 -8.23
N LEU A 71 -12.99 -11.69 -7.43
CA LEU A 71 -12.60 -11.67 -6.01
C LEU A 71 -13.33 -12.74 -5.21
N ALA A 72 -14.63 -12.95 -5.46
CA ALA A 72 -15.40 -14.00 -4.80
C ALA A 72 -14.91 -15.41 -5.15
N ILE A 73 -14.49 -15.64 -6.40
CA ILE A 73 -13.87 -16.90 -6.83
C ILE A 73 -12.50 -17.09 -6.15
N MET A 74 -11.67 -16.05 -6.11
CA MET A 74 -10.36 -16.09 -5.45
C MET A 74 -10.47 -16.29 -3.94
N ALA A 75 -11.57 -15.86 -3.32
CA ALA A 75 -11.85 -16.04 -1.89
C ALA A 75 -12.29 -17.47 -1.52
N GLN A 76 -12.55 -18.34 -2.49
CA GLN A 76 -12.87 -19.74 -2.19
C GLN A 76 -11.65 -20.46 -1.59
N PRO A 77 -11.82 -21.32 -0.56
CA PRO A 77 -10.71 -21.93 0.17
C PRO A 77 -9.67 -22.65 -0.71
N THR A 78 -10.10 -23.18 -1.85
CA THR A 78 -9.23 -23.86 -2.81
C THR A 78 -8.29 -22.90 -3.56
N PHE A 79 -8.73 -21.66 -3.80
CA PHE A 79 -7.97 -20.66 -4.55
C PHE A 79 -7.21 -19.68 -3.66
N VAL A 80 -7.63 -19.52 -2.40
CA VAL A 80 -7.00 -18.59 -1.43
C VAL A 80 -5.48 -18.75 -1.33
N PRO A 81 -4.90 -19.96 -1.18
CA PRO A 81 -3.44 -20.10 -1.08
C PRO A 81 -2.71 -19.60 -2.33
N THR A 82 -3.26 -19.88 -3.51
CA THR A 82 -2.71 -19.41 -4.78
C THR A 82 -2.84 -17.90 -4.92
N ALA A 83 -4.02 -17.34 -4.62
CA ALA A 83 -4.27 -15.90 -4.69
C ALA A 83 -3.37 -15.10 -3.75
N LEU A 84 -3.16 -15.58 -2.51
CA LEU A 84 -2.24 -14.95 -1.56
C LEU A 84 -0.78 -15.02 -2.01
N LYS A 85 -0.38 -16.11 -2.67
CA LYS A 85 0.96 -16.24 -3.25
C LYS A 85 1.17 -15.25 -4.41
N GLU A 86 0.21 -15.13 -5.32
CA GLU A 86 0.30 -14.16 -6.41
C GLU A 86 0.33 -12.72 -5.88
N LEU A 87 -0.46 -12.42 -4.84
CA LEU A 87 -0.43 -11.11 -4.17
C LEU A 87 0.91 -10.82 -3.50
N SER A 88 1.54 -11.83 -2.88
CA SER A 88 2.85 -11.66 -2.23
C SER A 88 3.97 -11.47 -3.27
N LEU A 89 3.92 -12.20 -4.39
CA LEU A 89 4.84 -12.02 -5.51
C LEU A 89 4.69 -10.62 -6.14
N LEU A 90 3.45 -10.16 -6.34
CA LEU A 90 3.19 -8.81 -6.84
C LEU A 90 3.78 -7.73 -5.91
N SER A 91 3.57 -7.88 -4.61
CA SER A 91 4.12 -6.97 -3.60
C SER A 91 5.66 -6.96 -3.64
N ASP A 92 6.29 -8.12 -3.75
CA ASP A 92 7.74 -8.25 -3.91
C ASP A 92 8.24 -7.57 -5.20
N GLU A 93 7.58 -7.80 -6.32
CA GLU A 93 7.92 -7.20 -7.62
C GLU A 93 7.80 -5.66 -7.59
N ILE A 94 6.74 -5.11 -6.99
CA ILE A 94 6.58 -3.66 -6.86
C ILE A 94 7.72 -3.06 -6.03
N TRP A 95 8.09 -3.69 -4.90
CA TRP A 95 9.20 -3.23 -4.07
C TRP A 95 10.54 -3.35 -4.79
N PHE A 96 10.75 -4.46 -5.51
CA PHE A 96 11.95 -4.68 -6.31
C PHE A 96 12.10 -3.62 -7.41
N LEU A 97 11.05 -3.36 -8.19
CA LEU A 97 11.02 -2.31 -9.22
C LEU A 97 11.12 -0.90 -8.64
N ALA A 98 10.66 -0.69 -7.41
CA ALA A 98 10.86 0.56 -6.68
C ALA A 98 12.30 0.75 -6.17
N GLY A 99 13.15 -0.27 -6.29
CA GLY A 99 14.56 -0.25 -5.92
C GLY A 99 14.83 -0.53 -4.44
N ASP A 100 13.93 -1.24 -3.75
CA ASP A 100 14.17 -1.70 -2.37
C ASP A 100 15.22 -2.82 -2.38
N THR A 101 16.35 -2.59 -1.73
CA THR A 101 17.42 -3.58 -1.53
C THR A 101 17.45 -4.09 -0.08
N ALA A 102 16.33 -3.97 0.65
CA ALA A 102 16.28 -4.32 2.06
C ALA A 102 16.49 -5.83 2.24
N VAL A 103 17.43 -6.21 3.12
CA VAL A 103 17.67 -7.60 3.54
C VAL A 103 17.35 -7.79 5.03
N ASP A 104 16.84 -6.73 5.66
CA ASP A 104 16.54 -6.64 7.09
C ASP A 104 15.17 -7.26 7.44
N PRO A 105 14.87 -7.51 8.73
CA PRO A 105 13.57 -8.05 9.16
C PRO A 105 12.35 -7.22 8.70
N THR A 106 12.56 -5.93 8.39
CA THR A 106 11.55 -5.04 7.80
C THR A 106 11.06 -5.49 6.43
N TRP A 107 11.80 -6.38 5.74
CA TRP A 107 11.44 -6.97 4.44
C TRP A 107 10.06 -7.62 4.46
N TYR A 108 9.78 -8.44 5.49
CA TYR A 108 8.50 -9.15 5.63
C TYR A 108 7.35 -8.17 5.88
N THR A 109 7.55 -7.22 6.79
CA THR A 109 6.52 -6.23 7.14
C THR A 109 6.17 -5.34 5.97
N LYS A 110 7.17 -4.78 5.27
CA LYS A 110 6.95 -3.93 4.09
C LYS A 110 6.11 -4.63 3.01
N ARG A 111 6.41 -5.91 2.75
CA ARG A 111 5.70 -6.70 1.72
C ARG A 111 4.31 -7.12 2.16
N ALA A 112 4.14 -7.52 3.41
CA ALA A 112 2.84 -7.85 3.97
C ALA A 112 1.92 -6.61 3.99
N SER A 113 2.45 -5.46 4.43
CA SER A 113 1.72 -4.19 4.43
C SER A 113 1.33 -3.77 3.02
N LEU A 114 2.26 -3.78 2.05
CA LEU A 114 1.92 -3.42 0.67
C LEU A 114 0.89 -4.37 0.05
N ALA A 115 0.99 -5.68 0.30
CA ALA A 115 0.00 -6.66 -0.15
C ALA A 115 -1.40 -6.35 0.41
N ALA A 116 -1.50 -6.05 1.70
CA ALA A 116 -2.77 -5.68 2.34
C ALA A 116 -3.34 -4.35 1.80
N ILE A 117 -2.48 -3.35 1.59
CA ILE A 117 -2.87 -2.06 1.01
C ILE A 117 -3.38 -2.23 -0.41
N TYR A 118 -2.69 -3.03 -1.21
CA TYR A 118 -3.08 -3.30 -2.59
C TYR A 118 -4.44 -4.04 -2.64
N ALA A 119 -4.61 -5.12 -1.88
CA ALA A 119 -5.86 -5.88 -1.84
C ALA A 119 -7.05 -5.04 -1.35
N SER A 120 -6.86 -4.21 -0.33
CA SER A 120 -7.92 -3.30 0.15
C SER A 120 -8.26 -2.21 -0.87
N SER A 121 -7.26 -1.73 -1.62
CA SER A 121 -7.47 -0.75 -2.70
C SER A 121 -8.22 -1.37 -3.90
N GLU A 122 -7.92 -2.62 -4.27
CA GLU A 122 -8.68 -3.36 -5.29
C GLU A 122 -10.15 -3.50 -4.91
N LEU A 123 -10.43 -3.85 -3.65
CA LEU A 123 -11.79 -3.97 -3.16
C LEU A 123 -12.50 -2.61 -3.18
N PHE A 124 -11.84 -1.56 -2.72
CA PHE A 124 -12.38 -0.20 -2.71
C PHE A 124 -12.73 0.27 -4.14
N MET A 125 -11.85 -0.01 -5.11
CA MET A 125 -12.04 0.31 -6.53
C MET A 125 -13.35 -0.25 -7.10
N THR A 126 -13.83 -1.41 -6.61
CA THR A 126 -15.11 -1.99 -7.08
C THR A 126 -16.35 -1.17 -6.72
N THR A 127 -16.24 -0.32 -5.70
CA THR A 127 -17.33 0.53 -5.21
C THR A 127 -17.19 1.99 -5.65
N ASP A 128 -16.03 2.36 -6.20
CA ASP A 128 -15.70 3.72 -6.57
C ASP A 128 -16.38 4.13 -7.89
N LYS A 129 -17.16 5.21 -7.84
CA LYS A 129 -17.85 5.82 -8.99
C LYS A 129 -17.27 7.18 -9.37
N SER A 130 -16.17 7.59 -8.74
CA SER A 130 -15.51 8.85 -9.02
C SER A 130 -14.88 8.86 -10.42
N PRO A 131 -14.76 10.03 -11.07
CA PRO A 131 -14.10 10.13 -12.37
C PRO A 131 -12.66 9.64 -12.29
N ASN A 132 -12.26 8.74 -13.20
CA ASN A 132 -10.94 8.13 -13.27
C ASN A 132 -10.48 7.46 -11.94
N PHE A 133 -11.40 7.00 -11.10
CA PHE A 133 -11.11 6.36 -9.82
C PHE A 133 -10.26 7.24 -8.87
N GLY A 134 -10.51 8.56 -8.88
CA GLY A 134 -9.77 9.53 -8.06
C GLY A 134 -9.83 9.23 -6.56
N GLU A 135 -10.98 8.76 -6.06
CA GLU A 135 -11.13 8.36 -4.65
C GLU A 135 -10.31 7.12 -4.31
N THR A 136 -10.24 6.14 -5.22
CA THR A 136 -9.37 4.96 -5.07
C THR A 136 -7.91 5.36 -4.98
N ARG A 137 -7.47 6.30 -5.83
CA ARG A 137 -6.08 6.79 -5.79
C ARG A 137 -5.77 7.51 -4.47
N ALA A 138 -6.69 8.35 -4.00
CA ALA A 138 -6.55 9.04 -2.72
C ALA A 138 -6.60 8.07 -1.53
N PHE A 139 -7.37 6.98 -1.62
CA PHE A 139 -7.36 5.90 -0.63
C PHE A 139 -6.01 5.19 -0.59
N LEU A 140 -5.46 4.80 -1.75
CA LEU A 140 -4.14 4.18 -1.86
C LEU A 140 -3.04 5.07 -1.28
N GLN A 141 -3.04 6.37 -1.61
CA GLN A 141 -2.10 7.35 -1.04
C GLN A 141 -2.10 7.30 0.49
N ARG A 142 -3.27 7.49 1.10
CA ARG A 142 -3.40 7.55 2.57
C ARG A 142 -2.92 6.28 3.25
N ARG A 143 -3.20 5.11 2.66
CA ARG A 143 -2.75 3.83 3.20
C ARG A 143 -1.23 3.65 3.11
N LEU A 144 -0.62 4.11 2.03
CA LEU A 144 0.84 4.10 1.89
C LEU A 144 1.51 5.09 2.86
N GLU A 145 0.92 6.27 3.09
CA GLU A 145 1.41 7.22 4.12
C GLU A 145 1.32 6.61 5.51
N GLU A 146 0.19 6.00 5.84
CA GLU A 146 0.02 5.33 7.13
C GLU A 146 1.03 4.22 7.32
N ALA A 147 1.29 3.38 6.32
CA ALA A 147 2.31 2.34 6.43
C ALA A 147 3.74 2.86 6.48
N ALA A 148 4.03 4.01 5.84
CA ALA A 148 5.35 4.64 5.89
C ALA A 148 5.62 5.34 7.23
N ASN A 149 4.58 5.91 7.85
CA ASN A 149 4.67 6.57 9.15
C ASN A 149 4.50 5.57 10.32
N ALA A 150 3.79 4.46 10.08
CA ALA A 150 3.67 3.36 11.01
C ALA A 150 4.88 2.44 10.88
N ASP A 151 5.97 2.81 11.56
CA ASP A 151 7.07 1.91 11.92
C ASP A 151 6.58 0.71 12.81
N GLY A 152 5.28 0.66 13.12
CA GLY A 152 4.64 -0.27 14.04
C GLY A 152 3.34 -0.93 13.56
N PHE A 153 3.10 -1.13 12.25
CA PHE A 153 1.90 -1.87 11.80
C PHE A 153 1.83 -3.31 12.37
N LEU A 154 2.97 -3.92 12.72
CA LEU A 154 3.02 -5.18 13.46
C LEU A 154 2.48 -5.09 14.89
N GLY A 155 2.59 -3.93 15.55
CA GLY A 155 2.04 -3.72 16.89
C GLY A 155 0.52 -3.75 16.87
N THR A 156 -0.09 -3.06 15.91
CA THR A 156 -1.55 -2.96 15.77
C THR A 156 -2.19 -4.26 15.27
N VAL A 157 -1.57 -4.95 14.30
CA VAL A 157 -2.07 -6.27 13.85
C VAL A 157 -1.79 -7.35 14.89
N GLY A 158 -0.65 -7.31 15.59
CA GLY A 158 -0.34 -8.20 16.70
C GLY A 158 -1.31 -8.07 17.88
N GLU A 159 -1.68 -6.84 18.25
CA GLU A 159 -2.73 -6.58 19.24
C GLU A 159 -4.10 -7.08 18.78
N TRP A 160 -4.49 -6.81 17.53
CA TRP A 160 -5.78 -7.23 17.00
C TRP A 160 -5.90 -8.77 16.93
N VAL A 161 -4.86 -9.45 16.42
CA VAL A 161 -4.79 -10.92 16.40
C VAL A 161 -4.76 -11.50 17.82
N GLY A 162 -4.01 -10.90 18.75
CA GLY A 162 -3.96 -11.33 20.15
C GLY A 162 -5.30 -11.20 20.88
N PHE A 163 -6.09 -10.16 20.57
CA PHE A 163 -7.42 -9.94 21.13
C PHE A 163 -8.45 -10.93 20.56
N THR A 164 -8.42 -11.18 19.25
CA THR A 164 -9.28 -12.19 18.60
C THR A 164 -8.91 -13.63 19.00
N ALA A 165 -7.63 -13.93 19.18
CA ALA A 165 -7.17 -15.25 19.63
C ALA A 165 -7.58 -15.54 21.07
N ASN A 166 -7.42 -14.60 22.01
CA ASN A 166 -7.87 -14.81 23.39
C ASN A 166 -9.40 -14.91 23.51
N ALA A 167 -10.15 -14.13 22.72
CA ALA A 167 -11.60 -14.25 22.66
C ALA A 167 -12.04 -15.60 22.08
N GLY A 168 -11.37 -16.08 21.02
CA GLY A 168 -11.61 -17.40 20.42
C GLY A 168 -11.26 -18.54 21.37
N VAL A 169 -10.13 -18.45 22.08
CA VAL A 169 -9.68 -19.46 23.06
C VAL A 169 -10.61 -19.53 24.27
N ASN A 170 -11.08 -18.40 24.80
CA ASN A 170 -12.04 -18.41 25.92
C ASN A 170 -13.42 -18.97 25.50
N VAL A 171 -13.88 -18.70 24.29
CA VAL A 171 -15.13 -19.25 23.75
C VAL A 171 -14.99 -20.76 23.47
N LEU A 172 -13.83 -21.22 22.98
CA LEU A 172 -13.54 -22.64 22.78
C LEU A 172 -13.40 -23.40 24.11
N ARG A 173 -12.76 -22.79 25.12
CA ARG A 173 -12.65 -23.35 26.47
C ARG A 173 -13.99 -23.37 27.21
N SER A 174 -14.89 -22.43 26.91
CA SER A 174 -16.26 -22.37 27.44
C SER A 174 -17.18 -23.46 26.87
N LYS A 175 -16.84 -24.10 25.75
CA LYS A 175 -17.67 -25.14 25.11
C LYS A 175 -17.17 -26.57 25.29
N GLY A 176 -16.15 -26.79 26.13
CA GLY A 176 -15.82 -28.13 26.65
C GLY A 176 -15.34 -29.16 25.62
N VAL A 177 -14.67 -28.73 24.54
CA VAL A 177 -14.02 -29.65 23.59
C VAL A 177 -12.55 -29.82 23.99
N TRP A 178 -12.22 -31.00 24.49
CA TRP A 178 -10.84 -31.46 24.68
C TRP A 178 -10.29 -31.96 23.35
N ILE A 179 -9.21 -31.37 22.84
CA ILE A 179 -7.92 -32.04 22.55
C ILE A 179 -6.82 -30.96 22.56
#